data_AF-A0A501XZN8-F1
#
_entry.id   AF-A0A501XZN8-F1
#
_cell.length_a   1.000
_cell.length_b   1.000
_cell.length_c   1.000
_cell.angle_alpha   90.00
_cell.angle_beta   90.00
_cell.angle_gamma   90.00
#
_symmetry.space_group_name_H-M   'P 1'
#
loop_
_entity.id
_entity.type
_entity.pdbx_description
1 polymer ?
#
loop_
_entity_poly.entity_id
_entity_poly.type
_entity_poly.pdbx_seq_one_letter_code
_entity_poly.pdbx_strand_id
1 'polypeptide(L)'
;MKNIAIIGASGYTGAQLTALVHAESELSIQGLYVSENSLDKGRALADLYPVYSHIDLVLSPLTEEAKAKIVAEADAVVLATEHSVSLHLAAWFYHQGLAVFDLSGAYRFSDVAQYPKWYGFEHEYPEVLAKAVYGLAEWNAKEVAATKMIAVPGCYPTASLTALKPLKNLLTSAYPVINAVSGVTGAGRKAQLHTSFCEVSLTPYGVLGHRHQPEIATQLGQEVIFTPHLGNFKRGILATITVQLKPGTTTADVAAAYSVYDQAPLVTVKQNQFPKVDDVVLTPNCHLGWKFDENSGYLVVASAIDNLMKGAASQALQCIKIHFNL
;
A
#
# COMPACT_ATOMS: atom_id res chain seq x y z
N MET A 1 22.93 -10.82 3.83
CA MET A 1 21.69 -10.32 4.43
C MET A 1 21.65 -8.82 4.28
N LYS A 2 20.46 -8.25 4.04
CA LYS A 2 20.22 -6.81 4.01
C LYS A 2 19.59 -6.34 5.31
N ASN A 3 20.18 -5.33 5.92
CA ASN A 3 19.76 -4.78 7.21
C ASN A 3 18.67 -3.74 7.01
N ILE A 4 17.48 -3.99 7.55
CA ILE A 4 16.30 -3.15 7.39
C ILE A 4 15.94 -2.50 8.72
N ALA A 5 15.92 -1.17 8.78
CA ALA A 5 15.37 -0.43 9.91
C ALA A 5 13.88 -0.14 9.68
N ILE A 6 13.02 -0.44 10.66
CA ILE A 6 11.58 -0.22 10.56
C ILE A 6 11.15 0.90 11.49
N ILE A 7 10.64 1.99 10.94
CA ILE A 7 10.20 3.17 11.68
C ILE A 7 8.66 3.21 11.69
N GLY A 8 8.07 3.46 12.86
CA GLY A 8 6.63 3.28 13.08
C GLY A 8 6.25 1.84 13.38
N ALA A 9 7.18 1.05 13.94
CA ALA A 9 7.02 -0.38 14.15
C ALA A 9 5.86 -0.78 15.09
N SER A 10 5.39 0.13 15.95
CA SER A 10 4.26 -0.12 16.87
C SER A 10 2.88 -0.04 16.22
N GLY A 11 2.78 0.41 14.98
CA GLY A 11 1.53 0.40 14.20
C GLY A 11 1.23 -0.98 13.60
N TYR A 12 -0.01 -1.21 13.15
CA TYR A 12 -0.40 -2.50 12.56
C TYR A 12 0.47 -2.90 11.36
N THR A 13 0.74 -1.96 10.46
CA THR A 13 1.59 -2.20 9.27
C THR A 13 3.05 -2.42 9.65
N GLY A 14 3.59 -1.62 10.57
CA GLY A 14 4.98 -1.77 11.04
C GLY A 14 5.23 -3.12 11.71
N ALA A 15 4.29 -3.58 12.53
CA ALA A 15 4.35 -4.90 13.16
C ALA A 15 4.20 -6.04 12.14
N GLN A 16 3.32 -5.89 11.14
CA GLN A 16 3.18 -6.86 10.06
C GLN A 16 4.45 -6.97 9.21
N LEU A 17 5.06 -5.84 8.87
CA LEU A 17 6.31 -5.79 8.13
C LEU A 17 7.46 -6.40 8.93
N THR A 18 7.52 -6.13 10.23
CA THR A 18 8.50 -6.74 11.13
C THR A 18 8.46 -8.26 11.05
N ALA A 19 7.27 -8.86 11.17
CA ALA A 19 7.12 -10.30 11.07
C ALA A 19 7.54 -10.85 9.70
N LEU A 20 7.24 -10.12 8.62
CA LEU A 20 7.63 -10.49 7.27
C LEU A 20 9.16 -10.44 7.07
N VAL A 21 9.81 -9.33 7.44
CA VAL A 21 11.27 -9.18 7.31
C VAL A 21 12.01 -10.21 8.17
N HIS A 22 11.52 -10.48 9.39
CA HIS A 22 12.11 -11.48 10.27
C HIS A 22 12.09 -12.90 9.69
N ALA A 23 11.09 -13.21 8.85
CA ALA A 23 10.92 -14.54 8.25
C ALA A 23 11.77 -14.77 6.98
N GLU A 24 12.38 -13.72 6.41
CA GLU A 24 13.18 -13.81 5.18
C GLU A 24 14.65 -14.04 5.50
N SER A 25 15.23 -15.14 5.01
CA SER A 25 16.63 -15.52 5.31
C SER A 25 17.67 -14.55 4.74
N GLU A 26 17.30 -13.75 3.74
CA GLU A 26 18.18 -12.79 3.09
C GLU A 26 18.06 -11.38 3.68
N LEU A 27 17.15 -11.18 4.63
CA LEU A 27 16.95 -9.92 5.33
C LEU A 27 17.21 -10.07 6.83
N SER A 28 17.52 -8.95 7.47
CA SER A 28 17.71 -8.85 8.92
C SER A 28 17.11 -7.55 9.43
N ILE A 29 16.53 -7.58 10.62
CA ILE A 29 16.01 -6.37 11.26
C ILE A 29 17.17 -5.66 11.94
N GLN A 30 17.49 -4.45 11.47
CA GLN A 30 18.50 -3.60 12.10
C GLN A 30 17.96 -2.99 13.40
N GLY A 31 16.70 -2.57 13.40
CA GLY A 31 16.04 -2.02 14.57
C GLY A 31 14.57 -1.70 14.32
N LEU A 32 13.79 -1.70 15.41
CA LEU A 32 12.39 -1.29 15.43
C LEU A 32 12.27 0.04 16.15
N TYR A 33 11.72 1.03 15.46
CA TYR A 33 11.70 2.41 15.95
C TYR A 33 10.29 2.97 16.08
N VAL A 34 10.10 3.74 17.14
CA VAL A 34 8.91 4.57 17.41
C VAL A 34 9.34 6.03 17.53
N SER A 35 8.39 6.98 17.55
CA SER A 35 8.74 8.37 17.83
C SER A 35 9.46 8.50 19.18
N GLU A 36 10.33 9.49 19.31
CA GLU A 36 11.15 9.71 20.51
C GLU A 36 10.31 9.81 21.81
N ASN A 37 9.13 10.40 21.70
CA ASN A 37 8.17 10.58 22.80
C ASN A 37 7.04 9.55 22.81
N SER A 38 7.18 8.45 22.08
CA SER A 38 6.18 7.38 22.07
C SER A 38 5.98 6.79 23.47
N LEU A 39 4.71 6.51 23.81
CA LEU A 39 4.36 5.75 25.02
C LEU A 39 4.77 4.28 24.93
N ASP A 40 5.01 3.78 23.72
CA ASP A 40 5.41 2.39 23.48
C ASP A 40 6.95 2.20 23.48
N LYS A 41 7.74 3.26 23.71
CA LYS A 41 9.21 3.16 23.74
C LYS A 41 9.70 2.26 24.88
N GLY A 42 10.68 1.42 24.59
CA GLY A 42 11.26 0.44 25.51
C GLY A 42 10.44 -0.84 25.69
N ARG A 43 9.22 -0.93 25.13
CA ARG A 43 8.40 -2.15 25.19
C ARG A 43 8.88 -3.17 24.16
N ALA A 44 8.68 -4.45 24.44
CA ALA A 44 8.84 -5.49 23.43
C ALA A 44 7.72 -5.37 22.39
N LEU A 45 8.00 -5.70 21.12
CA LEU A 45 6.93 -5.77 20.10
C LEU A 45 5.83 -6.75 20.52
N ALA A 46 6.23 -7.87 21.13
CA ALA A 46 5.34 -8.90 21.64
C ALA A 46 4.37 -8.41 22.73
N ASP A 47 4.71 -7.35 23.48
CA ASP A 47 3.79 -6.74 24.47
C ASP A 47 2.59 -6.07 23.80
N LEU A 48 2.76 -5.60 22.56
CA LEU A 48 1.69 -5.01 21.75
C LEU A 48 0.98 -6.07 20.92
N TYR A 49 1.74 -7.06 20.45
CA TYR A 49 1.30 -8.08 19.50
C TYR A 49 1.78 -9.47 19.94
N PRO A 50 1.09 -10.15 20.87
CA PRO A 50 1.54 -11.44 21.40
C PRO A 50 1.73 -12.55 20.36
N VAL A 51 1.11 -12.43 19.18
CA VAL A 51 1.32 -13.32 18.03
C VAL A 51 2.78 -13.30 17.54
N TYR A 52 3.54 -12.25 17.82
CA TYR A 52 4.96 -12.09 17.49
C TYR A 52 5.88 -12.36 18.69
N SER A 53 5.44 -13.20 19.64
CA SER A 53 6.23 -13.60 20.82
C SER A 53 7.53 -14.34 20.50
N HIS A 54 7.70 -14.85 19.28
CA HIS A 54 8.94 -15.43 18.78
C HIS A 54 9.96 -14.37 18.32
N ILE A 55 9.57 -13.10 18.25
CA ILE A 55 10.44 -11.98 17.85
C ILE A 55 10.87 -11.22 19.12
N ASP A 56 12.10 -11.47 19.56
CA ASP A 56 12.70 -10.83 20.74
C ASP A 56 13.34 -9.48 20.37
N LEU A 57 12.50 -8.50 20.02
CA LEU A 57 12.93 -7.14 19.66
C LEU A 57 12.10 -6.08 20.40
N VAL A 58 12.79 -4.99 20.78
CA VAL A 58 12.22 -3.87 21.52
C VAL A 58 12.01 -2.65 20.62
N LEU A 59 10.97 -1.87 20.93
CA LEU A 59 10.64 -0.62 20.26
C LEU A 59 11.53 0.50 20.80
N SER A 60 12.53 0.91 20.02
CA SER A 60 13.47 1.96 20.41
C SER A 60 12.96 3.36 20.01
N PRO A 61 13.19 4.40 20.82
CA PRO A 61 12.91 5.77 20.39
C PRO A 61 13.84 6.18 19.25
N LEU A 62 13.31 6.85 18.23
CA LEU A 62 14.11 7.38 17.10
C LEU A 62 14.81 8.70 17.47
N THR A 63 15.82 8.62 18.34
CA THR A 63 16.71 9.76 18.70
C THR A 63 17.72 10.06 17.58
N GLU A 64 18.51 11.13 17.73
CA GLU A 64 19.60 11.42 16.79
C GLU A 64 20.67 10.32 16.79
N GLU A 65 21.00 9.74 17.95
CA GLU A 65 21.93 8.61 18.04
C GLU A 65 21.36 7.37 17.34
N ALA A 66 20.06 7.12 17.48
CA ALA A 66 19.38 6.04 16.77
C ALA A 66 19.45 6.25 15.25
N LYS A 67 19.21 7.46 14.75
CA LYS A 67 19.34 7.79 13.33
C LYS A 67 20.78 7.60 12.83
N ALA A 68 21.77 8.07 13.59
CA ALA A 68 23.18 7.87 13.25
C ALA A 68 23.54 6.38 13.16
N LYS A 69 23.03 5.56 14.09
CA LYS A 69 23.20 4.10 14.07
C LYS A 69 22.55 3.48 12.83
N ILE A 70 21.32 3.89 12.47
CA ILE A 70 20.64 3.41 11.26
C ILE A 70 21.49 3.72 10.02
N VAL A 71 22.01 4.94 9.89
CA VAL A 71 22.86 5.32 8.74
C VAL A 71 24.14 4.49 8.65
N ALA A 72 24.73 4.14 9.79
CA ALA A 72 25.95 3.35 9.82
C ALA A 72 25.73 1.85 9.51
N GLU A 73 24.55 1.31 9.82
CA GLU A 73 24.35 -0.16 9.87
C GLU A 73 23.25 -0.70 8.93
N ALA A 74 22.30 0.13 8.49
CA ALA A 74 21.19 -0.30 7.66
C ALA A 74 21.50 -0.16 6.16
N ASP A 75 20.98 -1.09 5.36
CA ASP A 75 20.92 -0.96 3.90
C ASP A 75 19.68 -0.16 3.47
N ALA A 76 18.59 -0.27 4.23
CA ALA A 76 17.34 0.42 3.96
C ALA A 76 16.57 0.80 5.21
N VAL A 77 15.69 1.79 5.06
CA VAL A 77 14.67 2.15 6.03
C VAL A 77 13.28 1.94 5.45
N VAL A 78 12.36 1.47 6.28
CA VAL A 78 10.94 1.37 5.93
C VAL A 78 10.13 2.25 6.87
N LEU A 79 9.35 3.17 6.29
CA LEU A 79 8.59 4.16 7.02
C LEU A 79 7.12 3.76 7.06
N ALA A 80 6.70 3.16 8.18
CA ALA A 80 5.31 2.89 8.51
C ALA A 80 4.71 4.03 9.36
N THR A 81 4.97 5.27 8.94
CA THR A 81 4.65 6.51 9.68
C THR A 81 3.53 7.31 9.02
N GLU A 82 3.02 8.30 9.74
CA GLU A 82 2.12 9.31 9.20
C GLU A 82 2.79 10.13 8.09
N HIS A 83 2.00 10.60 7.12
CA HIS A 83 2.52 11.30 5.94
C HIS A 83 3.37 12.54 6.26
N SER A 84 2.98 13.37 7.23
CA SER A 84 3.77 14.55 7.62
C SER A 84 5.10 14.16 8.27
N VAL A 85 5.15 13.03 8.97
CA VAL A 85 6.39 12.50 9.56
C VAL A 85 7.28 11.90 8.46
N SER A 86 6.70 11.10 7.57
CA SER A 86 7.39 10.51 6.43
C SER A 86 7.98 11.57 5.50
N LEU A 87 7.30 12.70 5.29
CA LEU A 87 7.79 13.82 4.47
C LEU A 87 9.25 14.17 4.82
N HIS A 88 9.51 14.45 6.10
CA HIS A 88 10.85 14.86 6.53
C HIS A 88 11.80 13.67 6.72
N LEU A 89 11.34 12.56 7.30
CA LEU A 89 12.21 11.40 7.55
C LEU A 89 12.71 10.76 6.27
N ALA A 90 11.85 10.61 5.25
CA ALA A 90 12.24 10.01 3.98
C ALA A 90 13.34 10.83 3.30
N ALA A 91 13.16 12.15 3.18
CA ALA A 91 14.18 13.02 2.61
C ALA A 91 15.49 12.94 3.40
N TRP A 92 15.42 12.95 4.73
CA TRP A 92 16.61 12.86 5.57
C TRP A 92 17.39 11.56 5.31
N PHE A 93 16.74 10.39 5.41
CA PHE A 93 17.41 9.11 5.18
C PHE A 93 17.88 8.92 3.73
N TYR A 94 17.11 9.42 2.76
CA TYR A 94 17.50 9.42 1.35
C TYR A 94 18.80 10.21 1.12
N HIS A 95 18.92 11.40 1.71
CA HIS A 95 20.14 12.22 1.64
C HIS A 95 21.35 11.58 2.33
N GLN A 96 21.12 10.70 3.31
CA GLN A 96 22.17 9.85 3.91
C GLN A 96 22.56 8.65 3.02
N GLY A 97 21.90 8.47 1.88
CA GLY A 97 22.23 7.44 0.89
C GLY A 97 21.56 6.07 1.11
N LEU A 98 20.64 5.95 2.07
CA LEU A 98 19.86 4.74 2.31
C LEU A 98 18.77 4.55 1.25
N ALA A 99 18.39 3.30 0.99
CA ALA A 99 17.13 3.03 0.32
C ALA A 99 15.96 3.28 1.29
N VAL A 100 14.94 4.01 0.83
CA VAL A 100 13.77 4.41 1.61
C VAL A 100 12.53 3.81 0.99
N PHE A 101 11.78 3.04 1.78
CA PHE A 101 10.47 2.51 1.42
C PHE A 101 9.42 3.22 2.27
N ASP A 102 8.75 4.23 1.72
CA ASP A 102 7.72 4.99 2.43
C ASP A 102 6.33 4.38 2.18
N LEU A 103 5.66 3.92 3.25
CA LEU A 103 4.29 3.39 3.18
C LEU A 103 3.23 4.48 3.37
N SER A 104 3.65 5.72 3.60
CA SER A 104 2.76 6.87 3.67
C SER A 104 2.39 7.40 2.28
N GLY A 105 1.60 8.47 2.24
CA GLY A 105 1.26 9.18 1.00
C GLY A 105 2.23 10.30 0.62
N ALA A 106 3.30 10.54 1.38
CA ALA A 106 4.12 11.75 1.29
C ALA A 106 4.91 11.88 -0.02
N TYR A 107 5.18 10.78 -0.72
CA TYR A 107 5.98 10.76 -1.95
C TYR A 107 5.28 10.09 -3.15
N ARG A 108 3.96 9.93 -3.09
CA ARG A 108 3.20 9.17 -4.11
C ARG A 108 2.80 9.98 -5.34
N PHE A 109 2.82 11.31 -5.25
CA PHE A 109 2.45 12.21 -6.33
C PHE A 109 3.66 12.92 -6.89
N SER A 110 3.92 12.78 -8.19
CA SER A 110 4.97 13.57 -8.86
C SER A 110 4.61 15.06 -8.94
N ASP A 111 3.33 15.38 -8.95
CA ASP A 111 2.83 16.75 -8.96
C ASP A 111 2.75 17.31 -7.53
N VAL A 112 3.63 18.26 -7.23
CA VAL A 112 3.72 18.93 -5.93
C VAL A 112 2.42 19.64 -5.55
N ALA A 113 1.63 20.11 -6.52
CA ALA A 113 0.39 20.83 -6.26
C ALA A 113 -0.71 19.94 -5.62
N GLN A 114 -0.55 18.62 -5.64
CA GLN A 114 -1.49 17.68 -5.01
C GLN A 114 -1.41 17.70 -3.48
N TYR A 115 -0.24 17.98 -2.89
CA TYR A 115 -0.01 17.82 -1.44
C TYR A 115 -0.80 18.81 -0.58
N PRO A 116 -0.86 20.13 -0.89
CA PRO A 116 -1.64 21.06 -0.08
C PRO A 116 -3.12 20.69 -0.08
N LYS A 117 -3.64 20.25 -1.22
CA LYS A 117 -5.05 19.88 -1.41
C LYS A 117 -5.45 18.61 -0.65
N TRP A 118 -4.62 17.55 -0.72
CA TRP A 118 -5.03 16.22 -0.26
C TRP A 118 -4.37 15.77 1.04
N TYR A 119 -3.27 16.41 1.43
CA TYR A 119 -2.49 16.07 2.61
C TYR A 119 -2.31 17.24 3.59
N GLY A 120 -2.66 18.46 3.18
CA GLY A 120 -2.65 19.64 4.05
C GLY A 120 -1.26 20.17 4.38
N PHE A 121 -0.25 19.85 3.56
CA PHE A 121 1.11 20.37 3.69
C PHE A 121 1.71 20.73 2.33
N GLU A 122 2.65 21.68 2.32
CA GLU A 122 3.51 21.95 1.16
C GLU A 122 4.64 20.92 1.11
N HIS A 123 4.98 20.44 -0.09
CA HIS A 123 6.06 19.46 -0.21
C HIS A 123 7.42 20.16 -0.26
N GLU A 124 8.17 20.09 0.84
CA GLU A 124 9.44 20.82 1.02
C GLU A 124 10.65 20.19 0.30
N TYR A 125 10.53 18.96 -0.21
CA TYR A 125 11.63 18.20 -0.83
C TYR A 125 11.36 17.79 -2.29
N PRO A 126 11.13 18.75 -3.20
CA PRO A 126 10.81 18.44 -4.61
C PRO A 126 11.92 17.64 -5.31
N GLU A 127 13.18 17.77 -4.88
CA GLU A 127 14.33 17.04 -5.41
C GLU A 127 14.29 15.54 -5.05
N VAL A 128 13.84 15.19 -3.84
CA VAL A 128 13.64 13.80 -3.42
C VAL A 128 12.37 13.25 -4.06
N LEU A 129 11.33 14.07 -4.14
CA LEU A 129 10.08 13.70 -4.80
C LEU A 129 10.28 13.31 -6.27
N ALA A 130 11.11 14.04 -7.00
CA ALA A 130 11.46 13.73 -8.38
C ALA A 130 12.20 12.37 -8.55
N LYS A 131 12.69 11.78 -7.46
CA LYS A 131 13.35 10.47 -7.44
C LYS A 131 12.44 9.35 -6.95
N ALA A 132 11.27 9.69 -6.39
CA ALA A 132 10.32 8.73 -5.88
C ALA A 132 9.70 7.89 -7.01
N VAL A 133 9.75 6.57 -6.85
CA VAL A 133 9.06 5.62 -7.73
C VAL A 133 7.85 5.06 -7.00
N TYR A 134 6.71 5.05 -7.69
CA TYR A 134 5.48 4.44 -7.17
C TYR A 134 5.64 2.91 -7.13
N GLY A 135 5.65 2.34 -5.92
CA GLY A 135 5.97 0.94 -5.64
C GLY A 135 4.85 -0.06 -5.97
N LEU A 136 4.11 0.12 -7.07
CA LEU A 136 3.18 -0.89 -7.56
C LEU A 136 4.00 -1.94 -8.34
N ALA A 137 4.55 -2.91 -7.60
CA ALA A 137 5.57 -3.85 -8.02
C ALA A 137 5.27 -4.55 -9.36
N GLU A 138 4.03 -4.99 -9.59
CA GLU A 138 3.63 -5.64 -10.86
C GLU A 138 3.82 -4.74 -12.09
N TRP A 139 3.82 -3.42 -11.91
CA TRP A 139 3.88 -2.43 -12.99
C TRP A 139 5.19 -1.64 -13.03
N ASN A 140 5.91 -1.57 -11.91
CA ASN A 140 7.05 -0.67 -11.73
C ASN A 140 8.32 -1.40 -11.23
N ALA A 141 8.42 -2.72 -11.42
CA ALA A 141 9.55 -3.52 -10.92
C ALA A 141 10.91 -2.98 -11.37
N LYS A 142 11.05 -2.56 -12.64
CA LYS A 142 12.32 -2.06 -13.18
C LYS A 142 12.74 -0.74 -12.52
N GLU A 143 11.78 0.17 -12.35
CA GLU A 143 12.01 1.47 -11.72
C GLU A 143 12.27 1.31 -10.22
N VAL A 144 11.55 0.41 -9.54
CA VAL A 144 11.78 0.06 -8.13
C VAL A 144 13.19 -0.52 -7.92
N ALA A 145 13.66 -1.35 -8.85
CA ALA A 145 15.03 -1.89 -8.80
C ALA A 145 16.12 -0.80 -8.92
N ALA A 146 15.81 0.32 -9.60
CA ALA A 146 16.79 1.35 -9.93
C ALA A 146 16.81 2.55 -8.96
N THR A 147 15.77 2.76 -8.16
CA THR A 147 15.68 3.92 -7.25
C THR A 147 16.00 3.58 -5.81
N LYS A 148 16.41 4.59 -5.03
CA LYS A 148 16.49 4.54 -3.57
C LYS A 148 15.30 5.20 -2.87
N MET A 149 14.36 5.79 -3.60
CA MET A 149 13.15 6.38 -3.00
C MET A 149 11.92 5.66 -3.56
N ILE A 150 11.34 4.76 -2.77
CA ILE A 150 10.18 3.96 -3.16
C ILE A 150 8.98 4.44 -2.34
N ALA A 151 7.95 4.95 -3.03
CA ALA A 151 6.68 5.31 -2.41
C ALA A 151 5.69 4.15 -2.58
N VAL A 152 5.50 3.36 -1.53
CA VAL A 152 4.61 2.20 -1.55
C VAL A 152 3.15 2.67 -1.66
N PRO A 153 2.36 2.14 -2.61
CA PRO A 153 0.98 2.52 -2.87
C PRO A 153 0.06 2.45 -1.65
N GLY A 154 -1.05 3.20 -1.70
CA GLY A 154 -2.13 3.01 -0.74
C GLY A 154 -2.82 1.66 -0.90
N CYS A 155 -3.47 1.17 0.15
CA CYS A 155 -4.18 -0.11 0.11
C CYS A 155 -5.32 -0.15 -0.93
N TYR A 156 -6.19 0.85 -0.95
CA TYR A 156 -7.24 0.98 -1.98
C TYR A 156 -6.69 1.23 -3.39
N PRO A 157 -5.67 2.11 -3.58
CA PRO A 157 -4.95 2.23 -4.85
C PRO A 157 -4.39 0.91 -5.36
N THR A 158 -3.78 0.10 -4.49
CA THR A 158 -3.26 -1.22 -4.88
C THR A 158 -4.37 -2.12 -5.42
N ALA A 159 -5.48 -2.26 -4.70
CA ALA A 159 -6.61 -3.09 -5.14
C ALA A 159 -7.19 -2.58 -6.48
N SER A 160 -7.41 -1.27 -6.58
CA SER A 160 -8.05 -0.62 -7.73
C SER A 160 -7.18 -0.62 -8.98
N LEU A 161 -5.91 -0.24 -8.86
CA LEU A 161 -4.99 -0.14 -9.98
C LEU A 161 -4.60 -1.52 -10.53
N THR A 162 -4.46 -2.53 -9.67
CA THR A 162 -4.23 -3.90 -10.12
C THR A 162 -5.38 -4.38 -11.01
N ALA A 163 -6.62 -4.01 -10.70
CA ALA A 163 -7.78 -4.34 -11.52
C ALA A 163 -7.91 -3.48 -12.80
N LEU A 164 -7.56 -2.19 -12.73
CA LEU A 164 -7.85 -1.21 -13.80
C LEU A 164 -6.72 -1.01 -14.82
N LYS A 165 -5.45 -1.06 -14.41
CA LYS A 165 -4.31 -0.79 -15.32
C LYS A 165 -4.27 -1.72 -16.54
N PRO A 166 -4.57 -3.03 -16.45
CA PRO A 166 -4.64 -3.89 -17.64
C PRO A 166 -5.67 -3.41 -18.66
N LEU A 167 -6.77 -2.82 -18.19
CA LEU A 167 -7.92 -2.43 -19.02
C LEU A 167 -7.77 -1.05 -19.65
N LYS A 168 -6.71 -0.28 -19.33
CA LYS A 168 -6.57 1.15 -19.71
C LYS A 168 -6.88 1.43 -21.19
N ASN A 169 -6.45 0.55 -22.09
CA ASN A 169 -6.67 0.72 -23.53
C ASN A 169 -8.09 0.34 -24.01
N LEU A 170 -8.88 -0.32 -23.16
CA LEU A 170 -10.26 -0.75 -23.42
C LEU A 170 -11.30 0.19 -22.80
N LEU A 171 -10.91 1.07 -21.86
CA LEU A 171 -11.83 1.99 -21.19
C LEU A 171 -12.38 3.07 -22.13
N THR A 172 -13.64 3.48 -21.91
CA THR A 172 -14.20 4.70 -22.51
C THR A 172 -13.84 5.94 -21.69
N SER A 173 -14.36 7.11 -22.06
CA SER A 173 -14.23 8.34 -21.27
C SER A 173 -15.10 8.33 -20.00
N ALA A 174 -16.04 7.39 -19.86
CA ALA A 174 -16.82 7.24 -18.63
C ALA A 174 -15.89 6.86 -17.47
N TYR A 175 -16.08 7.50 -16.32
CA TYR A 175 -15.22 7.28 -15.17
C TYR A 175 -15.47 5.87 -14.60
N PRO A 176 -14.41 5.07 -14.37
CA PRO A 176 -14.50 3.88 -13.54
C PRO A 176 -15.14 4.21 -12.19
N VAL A 177 -16.13 3.40 -11.78
CA VAL A 177 -16.80 3.55 -10.48
C VAL A 177 -16.28 2.47 -9.54
N ILE A 178 -15.56 2.88 -8.51
CA ILE A 178 -14.89 2.02 -7.54
C ILE A 178 -15.63 2.12 -6.21
N ASN A 179 -16.34 1.06 -5.82
CA ASN A 179 -16.89 0.90 -4.48
C ASN A 179 -16.04 -0.11 -3.72
N ALA A 180 -15.38 0.33 -2.65
CA ALA A 180 -14.45 -0.53 -1.94
C ALA A 180 -14.72 -0.58 -0.44
N VAL A 181 -14.79 -1.78 0.13
CA VAL A 181 -14.99 -1.99 1.58
C VAL A 181 -13.67 -2.41 2.19
N SER A 182 -13.21 -1.74 3.26
CA SER A 182 -12.03 -2.13 4.04
C SER A 182 -12.42 -2.56 5.44
N GLY A 183 -11.66 -3.50 5.99
CA GLY A 183 -11.65 -3.76 7.43
C GLY A 183 -11.04 -2.61 8.23
N VAL A 184 -11.34 -2.58 9.53
CA VAL A 184 -11.04 -1.46 10.44
C VAL A 184 -9.54 -1.21 10.63
N THR A 185 -8.69 -2.24 10.44
CA THR A 185 -7.24 -2.07 10.58
C THR A 185 -6.64 -1.06 9.61
N GLY A 186 -7.32 -0.73 8.50
CA GLY A 186 -6.90 0.32 7.57
C GLY A 186 -6.88 1.73 8.18
N ALA A 187 -7.60 1.97 9.28
CA ALA A 187 -7.56 3.24 10.02
C ALA A 187 -6.33 3.36 10.94
N GLY A 188 -5.54 2.30 11.09
CA GLY A 188 -4.35 2.27 11.93
C GLY A 188 -4.65 1.99 13.42
N ARG A 189 -3.59 1.91 14.22
CA ARG A 189 -3.66 1.63 15.66
C ARG A 189 -3.80 2.93 16.44
N LYS A 190 -5.02 3.50 16.47
CA LYS A 190 -5.36 4.71 17.23
C LYS A 190 -6.71 4.55 17.91
N ALA A 191 -6.83 5.11 19.12
CA ALA A 191 -8.10 5.18 19.83
C ALA A 191 -8.91 6.36 19.29
N GLN A 192 -9.94 6.07 18.50
CA GLN A 192 -10.84 7.08 17.92
C GLN A 192 -12.27 6.57 18.01
N LEU A 193 -13.23 7.48 18.22
CA LEU A 193 -14.64 7.09 18.40
C LEU A 193 -15.15 6.30 17.20
N HIS A 194 -14.98 6.81 15.98
CA HIS A 194 -15.48 6.18 14.75
C HIS A 194 -14.85 4.82 14.39
N THR A 195 -13.76 4.41 15.05
CA THR A 195 -13.15 3.08 14.90
C THR A 195 -13.35 2.19 16.12
N SER A 196 -14.05 2.70 17.14
CA SER A 196 -14.42 1.93 18.33
C SER A 196 -15.39 0.81 17.98
N PHE A 197 -15.30 -0.31 18.69
CA PHE A 197 -15.99 -1.55 18.36
C PHE A 197 -17.51 -1.37 18.13
N CYS A 198 -18.19 -0.59 18.96
CA CYS A 198 -19.64 -0.37 18.86
C CYS A 198 -20.05 0.63 17.77
N GLU A 199 -19.13 1.48 17.30
CA GLU A 199 -19.43 2.52 16.32
C GLU A 199 -19.29 2.00 14.88
N VAL A 200 -18.55 0.90 14.68
CA VAL A 200 -18.31 0.33 13.35
C VAL A 200 -19.46 -0.56 12.91
N SER A 201 -20.05 -0.23 11.75
CA SER A 201 -20.99 -1.09 11.02
C SER A 201 -20.58 -1.20 9.54
N LEU A 202 -21.34 -0.59 8.62
CA LEU A 202 -20.97 -0.43 7.22
C LEU A 202 -21.30 0.99 6.77
N THR A 203 -20.28 1.83 6.61
CA THR A 203 -20.48 3.27 6.38
C THR A 203 -19.58 3.78 5.26
N PRO A 204 -20.12 4.48 4.24
CA PRO A 204 -19.28 5.20 3.28
C PRO A 204 -18.60 6.38 3.96
N TYR A 205 -17.37 6.69 3.57
CA TYR A 205 -16.63 7.82 4.13
C TYR A 205 -15.77 8.48 3.06
N GLY A 206 -15.39 9.75 3.26
CA GLY A 206 -14.56 10.48 2.29
C GLY A 206 -15.17 10.54 0.88
N VAL A 207 -16.50 10.50 0.76
CA VAL A 207 -17.22 10.49 -0.51
C VAL A 207 -16.86 11.74 -1.31
N LEU A 208 -16.38 11.56 -2.55
CA LEU A 208 -15.86 12.63 -3.42
C LEU A 208 -14.72 13.47 -2.81
N GLY A 209 -14.03 12.95 -1.80
CA GLY A 209 -12.99 13.68 -1.07
C GLY A 209 -11.86 12.81 -0.52
N HIS A 210 -11.86 11.51 -0.78
CA HIS A 210 -10.83 10.63 -0.25
C HIS A 210 -9.52 10.79 -1.03
N ARG A 211 -8.41 11.05 -0.32
CA ARG A 211 -7.06 11.26 -0.89
C ARG A 211 -6.50 10.13 -1.79
N HIS A 212 -7.13 8.95 -1.80
CA HIS A 212 -6.74 7.86 -2.70
C HIS A 212 -7.39 7.98 -4.09
N GLN A 213 -8.46 8.76 -4.26
CA GLN A 213 -9.05 9.02 -5.56
C GLN A 213 -8.06 9.69 -6.53
N PRO A 214 -7.40 10.82 -6.18
CA PRO A 214 -6.40 11.42 -7.07
C PRO A 214 -5.20 10.50 -7.29
N GLU A 215 -4.83 9.66 -6.31
CA GLU A 215 -3.74 8.68 -6.45
C GLU A 215 -4.08 7.67 -7.56
N ILE A 216 -5.27 7.08 -7.50
CA ILE A 216 -5.76 6.14 -8.52
C ILE A 216 -5.87 6.84 -9.88
N ALA A 217 -6.47 8.03 -9.93
CA ALA A 217 -6.67 8.76 -11.17
C ALA A 217 -5.34 9.09 -11.86
N THR A 218 -4.35 9.56 -11.10
CA THR A 218 -3.00 9.87 -11.60
C THR A 218 -2.32 8.63 -12.16
N GLN A 219 -2.35 7.53 -11.40
CA GLN A 219 -1.64 6.29 -11.78
C GLN A 219 -2.33 5.51 -12.91
N LEU A 220 -3.63 5.69 -13.09
CA LEU A 220 -4.38 5.18 -14.23
C LEU A 220 -4.19 6.08 -15.47
N GLY A 221 -4.11 7.40 -15.27
CA GLY A 221 -4.12 8.41 -16.31
C GLY A 221 -5.53 8.79 -16.78
N GLN A 222 -6.54 8.59 -15.92
CA GLN A 222 -7.95 8.92 -16.16
C GLN A 222 -8.67 9.10 -14.82
N GLU A 223 -9.60 10.05 -14.74
CA GLU A 223 -10.44 10.29 -13.56
C GLU A 223 -11.32 9.07 -13.21
N VAL A 224 -11.57 8.90 -11.90
CA VAL A 224 -12.38 7.80 -11.35
C VAL A 224 -13.33 8.33 -10.29
N ILE A 225 -14.43 7.62 -10.05
CA ILE A 225 -15.27 7.80 -8.87
C ILE A 225 -14.86 6.77 -7.84
N PHE A 226 -14.45 7.22 -6.65
CA PHE A 226 -14.02 6.32 -5.59
C PHE A 226 -14.82 6.56 -4.30
N THR A 227 -15.46 5.50 -3.82
CA THR A 227 -16.24 5.51 -2.57
C THR A 227 -15.76 4.39 -1.65
N PRO A 228 -14.92 4.70 -0.65
CA PRO A 228 -14.55 3.73 0.36
C PRO A 228 -15.66 3.58 1.41
N HIS A 229 -15.77 2.36 1.94
CA HIS A 229 -16.65 1.98 3.02
C HIS A 229 -15.83 1.33 4.12
N LEU A 230 -16.14 1.67 5.37
CA LEU A 230 -15.60 1.00 6.55
C LEU A 230 -16.52 -0.16 6.90
N GLY A 231 -16.01 -1.39 6.87
CA GLY A 231 -16.74 -2.61 7.25
C GLY A 231 -16.40 -3.09 8.67
N ASN A 232 -17.31 -3.84 9.27
CA ASN A 232 -17.21 -4.40 10.63
C ASN A 232 -16.39 -5.69 10.73
N PHE A 233 -15.28 -5.75 10.01
CA PHE A 233 -14.32 -6.85 10.08
C PHE A 233 -12.89 -6.30 10.20
N LYS A 234 -11.95 -7.12 10.68
CA LYS A 234 -10.61 -6.61 11.03
C LYS A 234 -9.78 -6.23 9.81
N ARG A 235 -9.65 -7.14 8.84
CA ARG A 235 -8.69 -7.06 7.72
C ARG A 235 -9.36 -7.38 6.40
N GLY A 236 -8.76 -6.89 5.33
CA GLY A 236 -9.19 -7.11 3.97
C GLY A 236 -9.75 -5.86 3.31
N ILE A 237 -9.59 -5.79 1.99
CA ILE A 237 -10.31 -4.90 1.10
C ILE A 237 -10.98 -5.74 0.02
N LEU A 238 -12.24 -5.41 -0.30
CA LEU A 238 -12.90 -5.84 -1.52
C LEU A 238 -13.31 -4.59 -2.30
N ALA A 239 -12.70 -4.36 -3.46
CA ALA A 239 -13.06 -3.29 -4.38
C ALA A 239 -13.87 -3.86 -5.55
N THR A 240 -15.14 -3.48 -5.64
CA THR A 240 -16.01 -3.78 -6.78
C THR A 240 -16.01 -2.59 -7.72
N ILE A 241 -15.57 -2.81 -8.95
CA ILE A 241 -15.31 -1.77 -9.92
C ILE A 241 -16.16 -2.03 -11.15
N THR A 242 -16.96 -1.04 -11.52
CA THR A 242 -17.77 -1.06 -12.74
C THR A 242 -17.15 -0.12 -13.75
N VAL A 243 -16.91 -0.63 -14.96
CA VAL A 243 -16.38 0.15 -16.08
C VAL A 243 -17.18 -0.10 -17.35
N GLN A 244 -17.25 0.92 -18.20
CA GLN A 244 -17.72 0.80 -19.57
C GLN A 244 -16.50 0.58 -20.48
N LEU A 245 -16.56 -0.42 -21.35
CA LEU A 245 -15.53 -0.70 -22.34
C LEU A 245 -15.93 -0.16 -23.72
N LYS A 246 -14.93 0.06 -24.58
CA LYS A 246 -15.12 0.59 -25.94
C LYS A 246 -16.04 -0.32 -26.76
N PRO A 247 -16.89 0.23 -27.65
CA PRO A 247 -17.70 -0.57 -28.57
C PRO A 247 -16.84 -1.57 -29.36
N GLY A 248 -17.34 -2.80 -29.50
CA GLY A 248 -16.63 -3.88 -30.19
C GLY A 248 -15.59 -4.62 -29.34
N THR A 249 -15.36 -4.22 -28.09
CA THR A 249 -14.57 -5.03 -27.14
C THR A 249 -15.26 -6.38 -26.93
N THR A 250 -14.48 -7.45 -26.97
CA THR A 250 -14.94 -8.82 -26.71
C THR A 250 -14.44 -9.33 -25.36
N THR A 251 -15.05 -10.41 -24.89
CA THR A 251 -14.60 -11.14 -23.70
C THR A 251 -13.15 -11.63 -23.85
N ALA A 252 -12.73 -11.99 -25.07
CA ALA A 252 -11.36 -12.40 -25.37
C ALA A 252 -10.37 -11.24 -25.22
N ASP A 253 -10.75 -10.01 -25.57
CA ASP A 253 -9.91 -8.82 -25.39
C ASP A 253 -9.68 -8.52 -23.90
N VAL A 254 -10.72 -8.69 -23.07
CA VAL A 254 -10.60 -8.54 -21.61
C VAL A 254 -9.69 -9.61 -21.02
N ALA A 255 -9.83 -10.87 -21.45
CA ALA A 255 -8.94 -11.95 -21.02
C ALA A 255 -7.48 -11.69 -21.45
N ALA A 256 -7.28 -11.24 -22.69
CA ALA A 256 -5.96 -10.87 -23.20
C ALA A 256 -5.34 -9.70 -22.43
N ALA A 257 -6.13 -8.69 -22.04
CA ALA A 257 -5.66 -7.59 -21.22
C ALA A 257 -5.13 -8.08 -19.85
N TYR A 258 -5.83 -9.02 -19.21
CA TYR A 258 -5.41 -9.56 -17.90
C TYR A 258 -4.24 -10.56 -17.96
N SER A 259 -3.86 -11.05 -19.15
CA SER A 259 -2.71 -11.97 -19.32
C SER A 259 -1.37 -11.40 -18.85
N VAL A 260 -1.29 -10.07 -18.64
CA VAL A 260 -0.14 -9.41 -17.99
C VAL A 260 0.18 -9.98 -16.61
N TYR A 261 -0.79 -10.65 -15.97
CA TYR A 261 -0.63 -11.28 -14.65
C TYR A 261 -0.39 -12.79 -14.70
N ASP A 262 -0.30 -13.43 -15.88
CA ASP A 262 -0.12 -14.89 -15.98
C ASP A 262 1.16 -15.37 -15.30
N GLN A 263 2.18 -14.52 -15.23
CA GLN A 263 3.45 -14.79 -14.54
C GLN A 263 3.62 -13.98 -13.25
N ALA A 264 2.59 -13.25 -12.82
CA ALA A 264 2.65 -12.49 -11.58
C ALA A 264 2.44 -13.42 -10.38
N PRO A 265 3.43 -13.56 -9.46
CA PRO A 265 3.37 -14.56 -8.40
C PRO A 265 2.30 -14.29 -7.34
N LEU A 266 1.85 -13.03 -7.22
CA LEU A 266 0.95 -12.57 -6.17
C LEU A 266 -0.40 -12.09 -6.71
N VAL A 267 -0.66 -12.22 -8.01
CA VAL A 267 -1.94 -11.80 -8.61
C VAL A 267 -2.58 -13.00 -9.29
N THR A 268 -3.79 -13.35 -8.87
CA THR A 268 -4.60 -14.38 -9.52
C THR A 268 -5.82 -13.75 -10.17
N VAL A 269 -6.07 -14.04 -11.44
CA VAL A 269 -7.24 -13.55 -12.16
C VAL A 269 -8.15 -14.71 -12.55
N LYS A 270 -9.45 -14.55 -12.30
CA LYS A 270 -10.48 -15.51 -12.70
C LYS A 270 -11.62 -14.83 -13.45
N GLN A 271 -12.03 -15.44 -14.55
CA GLN A 271 -13.24 -15.06 -15.26
C GLN A 271 -14.45 -15.75 -14.63
N ASN A 272 -15.54 -15.01 -14.43
CA ASN A 272 -16.83 -15.47 -13.87
C ASN A 272 -16.76 -16.10 -12.47
N GLN A 273 -15.66 -15.92 -11.73
CA GLN A 273 -15.50 -16.35 -10.35
C GLN A 273 -14.96 -15.17 -9.54
N PHE A 274 -15.69 -14.78 -8.50
CA PHE A 274 -15.39 -13.59 -7.71
C PHE A 274 -14.76 -13.96 -6.37
N PRO A 275 -13.69 -13.26 -5.95
CA PRO A 275 -13.09 -13.48 -4.64
C PRO A 275 -13.95 -12.87 -3.54
N LYS A 276 -13.75 -13.37 -2.32
CA LYS A 276 -14.20 -12.72 -1.09
C LYS A 276 -12.99 -12.33 -0.23
N VAL A 277 -13.23 -11.48 0.76
CA VAL A 277 -12.19 -10.98 1.68
C VAL A 277 -11.42 -12.13 2.34
N ASP A 278 -12.11 -13.18 2.80
CA ASP A 278 -11.47 -14.32 3.49
C ASP A 278 -10.43 -15.05 2.63
N ASP A 279 -10.54 -14.99 1.30
CA ASP A 279 -9.64 -15.72 0.39
C ASP A 279 -8.22 -15.13 0.39
N VAL A 280 -8.05 -13.91 0.90
CA VAL A 280 -6.80 -13.14 0.82
C VAL A 280 -6.28 -12.63 2.17
N VAL A 281 -7.10 -12.64 3.23
CA VAL A 281 -6.70 -12.21 4.58
C VAL A 281 -5.47 -12.99 5.04
N LEU A 282 -4.49 -12.26 5.58
CA LEU A 282 -3.16 -12.74 6.00
C LEU A 282 -2.28 -13.33 4.88
N THR A 283 -2.64 -13.09 3.61
CA THR A 283 -1.82 -13.49 2.45
C THR A 283 -1.25 -12.26 1.74
N PRO A 284 -0.13 -12.40 1.01
CA PRO A 284 0.38 -11.34 0.14
C PRO A 284 -0.38 -11.23 -1.19
N ASN A 285 -1.47 -11.98 -1.39
CA ASN A 285 -2.10 -12.12 -2.70
C ASN A 285 -3.10 -11.00 -3.00
N CYS A 286 -3.29 -10.73 -4.29
CA CYS A 286 -4.41 -10.02 -4.86
C CYS A 286 -5.20 -10.98 -5.76
N HIS A 287 -6.48 -11.17 -5.45
CA HIS A 287 -7.37 -11.96 -6.28
C HIS A 287 -8.29 -11.02 -7.07
N LEU A 288 -8.37 -11.24 -8.38
CA LEU A 288 -9.27 -10.55 -9.28
C LEU A 288 -10.31 -11.53 -9.82
N GLY A 289 -11.58 -11.14 -9.77
CA GLY A 289 -12.68 -11.83 -10.42
C GLY A 289 -13.40 -10.87 -11.35
N TRP A 290 -13.69 -11.25 -12.59
CA TRP A 290 -14.34 -10.35 -13.54
C TRP A 290 -15.43 -11.01 -14.37
N LYS A 291 -16.42 -10.22 -14.80
CA LYS A 291 -17.45 -10.61 -15.77
C LYS A 291 -17.75 -9.45 -16.70
N PHE A 292 -17.73 -9.72 -18.00
CA PHE A 292 -18.04 -8.77 -19.05
C PHE A 292 -19.38 -9.13 -19.69
N ASP A 293 -20.22 -8.13 -19.92
CA ASP A 293 -21.43 -8.25 -20.73
C ASP A 293 -21.25 -7.47 -22.04
N GLU A 294 -20.99 -8.22 -23.13
CA GLU A 294 -20.77 -7.67 -24.47
C GLU A 294 -21.97 -6.88 -25.00
N ASN A 295 -23.19 -7.20 -24.54
CA ASN A 295 -24.40 -6.52 -25.02
C ASN A 295 -24.53 -5.11 -24.44
N SER A 296 -24.23 -4.94 -23.14
CA SER A 296 -24.27 -3.64 -22.49
C SER A 296 -22.94 -2.87 -22.57
N GLY A 297 -21.84 -3.56 -22.87
CA GLY A 297 -20.50 -3.00 -22.89
C GLY A 297 -19.92 -2.75 -21.50
N TYR A 298 -20.51 -3.31 -20.44
CA TYR A 298 -20.05 -3.14 -19.06
C TYR A 298 -19.26 -4.35 -18.56
N LEU A 299 -18.15 -4.05 -17.90
CA LEU A 299 -17.34 -5.00 -17.15
C LEU A 299 -17.48 -4.68 -15.66
N VAL A 300 -17.69 -5.73 -14.86
CA VAL A 300 -17.52 -5.67 -13.41
C VAL A 300 -16.30 -6.50 -13.03
N VAL A 301 -15.38 -5.89 -12.28
CA VAL A 301 -14.23 -6.56 -11.68
C VAL A 301 -14.26 -6.38 -10.16
N ALA A 302 -14.09 -7.46 -9.41
CA ALA A 302 -13.84 -7.42 -7.98
C ALA A 302 -12.36 -7.72 -7.71
N SER A 303 -11.74 -6.90 -6.87
CA SER A 303 -10.35 -7.03 -6.42
C SER A 303 -10.32 -7.20 -4.91
N ALA A 304 -9.80 -8.33 -4.45
CA ALA A 304 -9.62 -8.64 -3.04
C ALA A 304 -8.14 -8.63 -2.67
N ILE A 305 -7.79 -7.96 -1.58
CA ILE A 305 -6.45 -7.98 -0.95
C ILE A 305 -6.57 -7.97 0.57
N ASP A 306 -5.56 -8.42 1.31
CA ASP A 306 -5.39 -7.99 2.71
C ASP A 306 -4.78 -6.58 2.74
N ASN A 307 -5.47 -5.65 3.42
CA ASN A 307 -5.12 -4.23 3.48
C ASN A 307 -3.80 -3.94 4.22
N LEU A 308 -3.36 -4.82 5.11
CA LEU A 308 -2.07 -4.71 5.81
C LEU A 308 -0.97 -5.53 5.14
N MET A 309 -1.32 -6.54 4.33
CA MET A 309 -0.36 -7.32 3.54
C MET A 309 -0.16 -6.67 2.17
N LYS A 310 -0.86 -7.14 1.12
CA LYS A 310 -0.71 -6.66 -0.26
C LYS A 310 -1.07 -5.18 -0.37
N GLY A 311 -1.94 -4.67 0.51
CA GLY A 311 -2.23 -3.24 0.57
C GLY A 311 -1.18 -2.38 1.28
N ALA A 312 -0.16 -2.98 1.91
CA ALA A 312 0.89 -2.26 2.64
C ALA A 312 2.19 -3.08 2.83
N ALA A 313 2.28 -3.92 3.87
CA ALA A 313 3.55 -4.50 4.32
C ALA A 313 4.16 -5.51 3.35
N SER A 314 3.37 -6.40 2.74
CA SER A 314 3.93 -7.38 1.79
C SER A 314 4.23 -6.76 0.43
N GLN A 315 3.54 -5.67 0.06
CA GLN A 315 3.91 -4.85 -1.10
C GLN A 315 5.25 -4.16 -0.88
N ALA A 316 5.47 -3.61 0.32
CA ALA A 316 6.77 -3.05 0.70
C ALA A 316 7.86 -4.14 0.68
N LEU A 317 7.60 -5.32 1.24
CA LEU A 317 8.53 -6.45 1.16
C LEU A 317 8.85 -6.84 -0.29
N GLN A 318 7.85 -6.92 -1.16
CA GLN A 318 8.04 -7.21 -2.58
C GLN A 318 8.95 -6.14 -3.23
N CYS A 319 8.73 -4.86 -2.91
CA CYS A 319 9.62 -3.79 -3.40
C CYS A 319 11.04 -3.91 -2.84
N ILE A 320 11.21 -4.28 -1.57
CA ILE A 320 12.53 -4.51 -0.95
C ILE A 320 13.28 -5.62 -1.70
N LYS A 321 12.61 -6.75 -1.95
CA LYS A 321 13.21 -7.87 -2.67
C LYS A 321 13.59 -7.48 -4.10
N ILE A 322 12.71 -6.78 -4.82
CA ILE A 322 13.01 -6.25 -6.16
C ILE A 322 14.22 -5.31 -6.13
N HIS A 323 14.25 -4.37 -5.18
CA HIS A 323 15.34 -3.38 -5.06
C HIS A 323 16.70 -4.03 -4.80
N PHE A 324 16.74 -5.04 -3.93
CA PHE A 324 17.97 -5.74 -3.59
C PHE A 324 18.25 -6.99 -4.44
N ASN A 325 17.40 -7.27 -5.43
CA ASN A 325 17.48 -8.43 -6.31
C ASN A 325 17.54 -9.76 -5.54
N LEU A 326 16.55 -9.96 -4.65
CA LEU A 326 16.31 -11.15 -3.81
C LEU A 326 15.05 -11.92 -4.24
#